data_AF-A0A8I1USF6-F1
#
_entry.id   AF-A0A8I1USF6-F1
#
_cell.length_a   1.000
_cell.length_b   1.000
_cell.length_c   1.000
_cell.angle_alpha   90.00
_cell.angle_beta   90.00
_cell.angle_gamma   90.00
#
_symmetry.space_group_name_H-M   'P 1'
#
loop_
_entity.id
_entity.type
_entity.pdbx_description
1 polymer ?
#
loop_
_entity_poly.entity_id
_entity_poly.type
_entity_poly.pdbx_seq_one_letter_code
_entity_poly.pdbx_strand_id
1 'polypeptide(L)'
;MIFRSTIFTSLFAALAMTGFATAANATPLTYDLTLTPAVGTLTGTGTFTIDATLSSLSLSIDGHTFDLSDASVPLAGIFVTFYAGDFTSLTYVGNDSDILVSMNAGGLSYIYSNYNGTPVSSIGSISAQPAPTQPVPEPMTLVLLGAGLAGMGAMRGRRKAA
;
A
#
# COMPACT_ATOMS: atom_id res chain seq x y z
N MET A 1 0.32 -17.27 -61.70
CA MET A 1 1.21 -17.37 -60.51
C MET A 1 0.47 -16.70 -59.35
N ILE A 2 -0.15 -17.48 -58.46
CA ILE A 2 -1.06 -16.97 -57.41
C ILE A 2 -0.28 -16.97 -56.09
N PHE A 3 0.14 -15.79 -55.62
CA PHE A 3 0.73 -15.62 -54.30
C PHE A 3 -0.36 -15.79 -53.23
N ARG A 4 -0.25 -16.85 -52.41
CA ARG A 4 -1.19 -17.16 -51.33
C ARG A 4 -0.92 -16.24 -50.12
N SER A 5 -1.94 -15.44 -49.80
CA SER A 5 -2.02 -14.54 -48.64
C SER A 5 -2.31 -15.33 -47.36
N THR A 6 -1.28 -15.91 -46.74
CA THR A 6 -1.39 -16.56 -45.42
C THR A 6 -0.42 -16.01 -44.38
N ILE A 7 0.44 -15.05 -44.77
CA ILE A 7 1.50 -14.51 -43.91
C ILE A 7 1.03 -13.28 -43.12
N PHE A 8 -0.02 -12.58 -43.56
CA PHE A 8 -0.48 -11.35 -42.89
C PHE A 8 -1.34 -11.58 -41.64
N THR A 9 -1.94 -12.76 -41.46
CA THR A 9 -2.86 -13.03 -40.34
C THR A 9 -2.14 -13.46 -39.06
N SER A 10 -0.94 -14.06 -39.15
CA SER A 10 -0.17 -14.49 -37.98
C SER A 10 0.55 -13.33 -37.27
N LEU A 11 0.94 -12.29 -38.02
CA LEU A 11 1.65 -11.14 -37.46
C LEU A 11 0.76 -10.30 -36.52
N PHE A 12 -0.54 -10.19 -36.83
CA PHE A 12 -1.50 -9.47 -35.96
C PHE A 12 -1.83 -10.22 -34.67
N ALA A 13 -1.86 -11.55 -34.69
CA ALA A 13 -2.11 -12.35 -33.49
C ALA A 13 -0.91 -12.35 -32.52
N ALA A 14 0.32 -12.30 -33.05
CA ALA A 14 1.54 -12.22 -32.23
C ALA A 14 1.77 -10.82 -31.64
N LEU A 15 1.50 -9.75 -32.40
CA LEU A 15 1.62 -8.37 -31.92
C LEU A 15 0.57 -8.02 -30.85
N ALA A 16 -0.61 -8.67 -30.90
CA ALA A 16 -1.65 -8.51 -29.89
C ALA A 16 -1.32 -9.17 -28.55
N MET A 17 -0.38 -10.14 -28.49
CA MET A 17 -0.04 -10.83 -27.23
C MET A 17 1.15 -10.21 -26.48
N THR A 18 1.97 -9.39 -27.12
CA THR A 18 3.11 -8.72 -26.48
C THR A 18 2.77 -7.35 -25.88
N GLY A 19 1.59 -6.80 -26.18
CA GLY A 19 1.19 -5.45 -25.76
C GLY A 19 0.53 -5.33 -24.38
N PHE A 20 0.25 -6.44 -23.68
CA PHE A 20 -0.61 -6.42 -22.47
C PHE A 20 0.01 -7.04 -21.22
N ALA A 21 1.29 -7.38 -21.21
CA ALA A 21 1.97 -7.69 -19.96
C ALA A 21 2.20 -6.39 -19.20
N THR A 22 1.20 -5.93 -18.44
CA THR A 22 1.40 -4.89 -17.43
C THR A 22 2.44 -5.41 -16.45
N ALA A 23 3.50 -4.63 -16.20
CA ALA A 23 4.45 -4.96 -15.15
C ALA A 23 3.68 -5.22 -13.86
N ALA A 24 3.86 -6.40 -13.27
CA ALA A 24 3.33 -6.73 -11.96
C ALA A 24 4.15 -5.98 -10.91
N ASN A 25 3.90 -4.67 -10.79
CA ASN A 25 4.41 -3.90 -9.68
C ASN A 25 3.61 -4.29 -8.45
N ALA A 26 4.30 -4.67 -7.37
CA ALA A 26 3.64 -4.87 -6.09
C ALA A 26 2.97 -3.55 -5.72
N THR A 27 1.66 -3.59 -5.45
CA THR A 27 0.95 -2.40 -4.99
C THR A 27 1.40 -2.09 -3.57
N PRO A 28 1.74 -0.82 -3.24
CA PRO A 28 2.05 -0.44 -1.88
C PRO A 28 0.94 -0.84 -0.91
N LEU A 29 1.30 -1.37 0.26
CA LEU A 29 0.37 -1.78 1.30
C LEU A 29 0.33 -0.72 2.39
N THR A 30 -0.86 -0.22 2.70
CA THR A 30 -1.06 0.74 3.79
C THR A 30 -1.66 0.04 4.99
N TYR A 31 -1.17 0.40 6.18
CA TYR A 31 -1.62 -0.12 7.46
C TYR A 31 -2.08 1.04 8.34
N ASP A 32 -3.20 0.85 9.02
CA ASP A 32 -3.68 1.73 10.08
C ASP A 32 -2.94 1.39 11.37
N LEU A 33 -2.36 2.41 12.00
CA LEU A 33 -1.60 2.35 13.24
C LEU A 33 -2.45 2.89 14.39
N THR A 34 -2.45 2.19 15.52
CA THR A 34 -3.15 2.64 16.73
C THR A 34 -2.23 2.53 17.95
N LEU A 35 -2.22 3.58 18.77
CA LEU A 35 -1.54 3.64 20.05
C LEU A 35 -2.57 3.55 21.19
N THR A 36 -2.41 2.55 22.05
CA THR A 36 -3.31 2.33 23.19
C THR A 36 -2.55 2.59 24.49
N PRO A 37 -2.91 3.64 25.28
CA PRO A 37 -2.20 3.97 26.50
C PRO A 37 -2.39 2.88 27.57
N ALA A 38 -1.30 2.53 28.24
CA ALA A 38 -1.29 1.74 29.47
C ALA A 38 -1.01 2.63 30.70
N VAL A 39 -0.23 3.69 30.51
CA VAL A 39 0.04 4.76 31.48
C VAL A 39 -0.19 6.10 30.78
N GLY A 40 -0.86 7.04 31.45
CA GLY A 40 -1.33 8.28 30.83
C GLY A 40 -2.68 8.10 30.11
N THR A 41 -3.11 9.12 29.35
CA THR A 41 -4.41 9.12 28.66
C THR A 41 -4.30 9.43 27.17
N LEU A 42 -3.10 9.61 26.63
CA LEU A 42 -2.92 10.05 25.25
C LEU A 42 -2.97 8.86 24.30
N THR A 43 -4.05 8.79 23.54
CA THR A 43 -4.21 7.89 22.41
C THR A 43 -3.63 8.51 21.15
N GLY A 44 -3.21 7.68 20.20
CA GLY A 44 -2.73 8.12 18.90
C GLY A 44 -3.17 7.20 17.78
N THR A 45 -3.28 7.76 16.58
CA THR A 45 -3.65 7.03 15.37
C THR A 45 -2.77 7.48 14.23
N GLY A 46 -2.48 6.59 13.30
CA GLY A 46 -1.64 6.91 12.17
C GLY A 46 -1.79 5.94 11.02
N THR A 47 -0.95 6.11 10.01
CA THR A 47 -0.83 5.18 8.90
C THR A 47 0.64 5.03 8.53
N PHE A 48 1.00 3.85 8.02
CA PHE A 48 2.26 3.68 7.32
C PHE A 48 2.07 2.88 6.05
N THR A 49 2.92 3.13 5.05
CA THR A 49 2.89 2.43 3.77
C THR A 49 4.20 1.67 3.55
N ILE A 50 4.07 0.43 3.09
CA ILE A 50 5.19 -0.42 2.66
C ILE A 50 5.17 -0.55 1.14
N ASP A 51 6.26 -0.19 0.50
CA ASP A 51 6.55 -0.43 -0.92
C ASP A 51 7.98 -0.98 -1.04
N ALA A 52 8.12 -2.30 -0.91
CA ALA A 52 9.36 -3.05 -0.64
C ALA A 52 10.06 -2.70 0.69
N THR A 53 10.07 -1.42 1.08
CA THR A 53 10.49 -0.87 2.36
C THR A 53 9.45 0.12 2.87
N LEU A 54 9.63 0.66 4.09
CA LEU A 54 8.79 1.74 4.57
C LEU A 54 8.91 2.97 3.65
N SER A 55 7.80 3.40 3.07
CA SER A 55 7.76 4.53 2.12
C SER A 55 7.03 5.75 2.70
N SER A 56 6.14 5.55 3.67
CA SER A 56 5.47 6.63 4.40
C SER A 56 5.20 6.21 5.85
N LEU A 57 5.17 7.21 6.73
CA LEU A 57 4.69 7.10 8.10
C LEU A 57 4.04 8.44 8.45
N SER A 58 2.87 8.39 9.08
CA SER A 58 2.22 9.53 9.70
C SER A 58 1.54 9.04 10.97
N LEU A 59 1.85 9.66 12.10
CA LEU A 59 1.30 9.32 13.40
C LEU A 59 0.81 10.59 14.08
N SER A 60 -0.45 10.63 14.45
CA SER A 60 -1.01 11.71 15.24
C SER A 60 -1.23 11.29 16.70
N ILE A 61 -0.77 12.12 17.64
CA ILE A 61 -0.98 11.97 19.08
C ILE A 61 -0.99 13.36 19.72
N ASP A 62 -1.97 13.61 20.60
CA ASP A 62 -2.12 14.89 21.31
C ASP A 62 -2.20 16.13 20.38
N GLY A 63 -2.73 15.96 19.17
CA GLY A 63 -2.82 17.04 18.17
C GLY A 63 -1.52 17.32 17.41
N HIS A 64 -0.43 16.62 17.71
CA HIS A 64 0.82 16.66 16.96
C HIS A 64 0.87 15.54 15.93
N THR A 65 1.54 15.77 14.81
CA THR A 65 1.76 14.78 13.76
C THR A 65 3.25 14.53 13.62
N PHE A 66 3.64 13.26 13.67
CA PHE A 66 4.98 12.78 13.45
C PHE A 66 5.04 12.02 12.13
N ASP A 67 5.96 12.39 11.25
CA ASP A 67 6.21 11.70 10.00
C ASP A 67 7.69 11.32 9.83
N LEU A 68 8.07 10.87 8.64
CA LEU A 68 9.45 10.47 8.36
C LEU A 68 10.45 11.65 8.41
N SER A 69 10.00 12.89 8.32
CA SER A 69 10.84 14.08 8.43
C SER A 69 11.18 14.44 9.88
N ASP A 70 10.34 14.06 10.84
CA ASP A 70 10.60 14.22 12.27
C ASP A 70 11.53 13.14 12.85
N ALA A 71 11.94 12.18 12.02
CA ALA A 71 12.76 11.05 12.45
C ALA A 71 14.13 11.52 12.99
N SER A 72 14.38 11.21 14.27
CA SER A 72 15.65 11.44 14.95
C SER A 72 16.71 10.38 14.63
N VAL A 73 16.34 9.36 13.85
CA VAL A 73 17.23 8.30 13.36
C VAL A 73 17.19 8.27 11.82
N PRO A 74 18.28 7.84 11.15
CA PRO A 74 18.23 7.64 9.70
C PRO A 74 17.10 6.69 9.30
N LEU A 75 16.54 6.84 8.10
CA LEU A 75 15.49 5.95 7.58
C LEU A 75 15.91 4.47 7.61
N ALA A 76 17.20 4.18 7.40
CA ALA A 76 17.74 2.83 7.50
C ALA A 76 17.72 2.24 8.92
N GLY A 77 17.46 3.05 9.95
CA GLY A 77 17.25 2.61 11.34
C GLY A 77 15.77 2.46 11.70
N ILE A 78 14.85 2.78 10.79
CA ILE A 78 13.41 2.60 10.93
C ILE A 78 13.03 1.28 10.27
N PHE A 79 12.50 0.36 11.06
CA PHE A 79 12.15 -0.98 10.57
C PHE A 79 10.70 -1.29 10.90
N VAL A 80 10.02 -1.87 9.93
CA VAL A 80 8.71 -2.49 10.11
C VAL A 80 8.87 -3.97 9.81
N THR A 81 8.49 -4.81 10.77
CA THR A 81 8.62 -6.27 10.64
C THR A 81 7.26 -6.93 10.74
N PHE A 82 7.04 -7.87 9.82
CA PHE A 82 5.91 -8.77 9.81
C PHE A 82 6.41 -10.21 10.01
N TYR A 83 5.67 -10.99 10.78
CA TYR A 83 5.93 -12.42 10.93
C TYR A 83 4.64 -13.18 10.62
N ALA A 84 4.71 -14.12 9.67
CA ALA A 84 3.54 -14.88 9.20
C ALA A 84 2.33 -14.02 8.75
N GLY A 85 2.57 -12.76 8.34
CA GLY A 85 1.53 -11.81 7.93
C GLY A 85 1.08 -10.86 9.05
N ASP A 86 1.45 -11.13 10.30
CA ASP A 86 1.10 -10.29 11.44
C ASP A 86 2.15 -9.20 11.68
N PHE A 87 1.68 -8.01 12.03
CA PHE A 87 2.54 -6.91 12.46
C PHE A 87 3.19 -7.25 13.80
N THR A 88 4.53 -7.20 13.87
CA THR A 88 5.29 -7.59 15.06
C THR A 88 6.25 -6.52 15.58
N SER A 89 6.62 -5.55 14.76
CA SER A 89 7.57 -4.51 15.17
C SER A 89 7.47 -3.27 14.30
N LEU A 90 7.61 -2.10 14.95
CA LEU A 90 7.88 -0.81 14.33
C LEU A 90 8.90 -0.07 15.20
N THR A 91 10.05 0.27 14.62
CA THR A 91 11.08 1.09 15.26
C THR A 91 11.02 2.48 14.70
N TYR A 92 10.75 3.48 15.53
CA TYR A 92 10.75 4.89 15.11
C TYR A 92 11.01 5.79 16.30
N VAL A 93 11.80 6.84 16.12
CA VAL A 93 11.94 7.91 17.10
C VAL A 93 11.70 9.22 16.37
N GLY A 94 10.62 9.89 16.71
CA GLY A 94 10.22 11.17 16.16
C GLY A 94 10.39 12.29 17.19
N ASN A 95 10.85 13.45 16.73
CA ASN A 95 10.95 14.64 17.56
C ASN A 95 10.34 15.84 16.83
N ASP A 96 9.37 16.47 17.48
CA ASP A 96 8.80 17.75 17.08
C ASP A 96 9.10 18.74 18.21
N SER A 97 10.18 19.51 18.06
CA SER A 97 10.66 20.44 19.09
C SER A 97 10.90 19.74 20.44
N ASP A 98 10.21 20.12 21.53
CA ASP A 98 10.31 19.47 22.84
C ASP A 98 9.33 18.30 23.04
N ILE A 99 8.80 17.75 21.94
CA ILE A 99 7.91 16.59 21.94
C ILE A 99 8.61 15.41 21.32
N LEU A 100 8.59 14.29 22.02
CA LEU A 100 9.21 13.04 21.60
C LEU A 100 8.17 11.94 21.54
N VAL A 101 8.18 11.20 20.43
CA VAL A 101 7.53 9.90 20.33
C VAL A 101 8.57 8.84 19.98
N SER A 102 8.54 7.73 20.71
CA SER A 102 9.41 6.59 20.47
C SER A 102 8.56 5.34 20.37
N MET A 103 8.76 4.58 19.30
CA MET A 103 8.14 3.29 19.04
C MET A 103 9.25 2.23 19.07
N ASN A 104 9.10 1.24 19.96
CA ASN A 104 10.16 0.30 20.26
C ASN A 104 9.98 -1.06 19.57
N ALA A 105 11.07 -1.54 18.97
CA ALA A 105 11.12 -2.79 18.26
C ALA A 105 10.86 -4.00 19.17
N GLY A 106 10.02 -4.95 18.74
CA GLY A 106 9.80 -6.22 19.45
C GLY A 106 9.07 -6.11 20.80
N GLY A 107 8.80 -4.90 21.30
CA GLY A 107 7.98 -4.64 22.48
C GLY A 107 6.55 -4.18 22.16
N LEU A 108 6.25 -3.90 20.87
CA LEU A 108 5.00 -3.27 20.41
C LEU A 108 4.53 -2.18 21.37
N SER A 109 5.47 -1.29 21.73
CA SER A 109 5.26 -0.29 22.76
C SER A 109 5.68 1.08 22.28
N TYR A 110 4.99 2.09 22.76
CA TYR A 110 5.32 3.48 22.52
C TYR A 110 5.57 4.23 23.82
N ILE A 111 6.37 5.27 23.71
CA ILE A 111 6.55 6.31 24.72
C ILE A 111 6.31 7.64 24.03
N TYR A 112 5.45 8.47 24.61
CA TYR A 112 5.21 9.85 24.23
C TYR A 112 5.59 10.75 25.40
N SER A 113 6.33 11.81 25.14
CA SER A 113 6.65 12.85 26.11
C SER A 113 6.53 14.21 25.45
N ASN A 114 5.78 15.11 26.06
CA ASN A 114 5.66 16.50 25.65
C ASN A 114 6.12 17.36 26.81
N TYR A 115 7.21 18.10 26.61
CA TYR A 115 7.75 19.04 27.60
C TYR A 115 7.37 20.50 27.30
N ASN A 116 6.60 20.75 26.24
CA ASN A 116 6.07 22.08 25.94
C ASN A 116 4.96 22.45 26.94
N GLY A 117 5.19 23.48 27.75
CA GLY A 117 4.20 23.98 28.70
C GLY A 117 4.03 23.06 29.92
N THR A 118 2.85 22.46 30.08
CA THR A 118 2.60 21.51 31.19
C THR A 118 3.02 20.12 30.74
N PRO A 119 4.03 19.50 31.37
CA PRO A 119 4.55 18.23 30.89
C PRO A 119 3.49 17.13 30.93
N VAL A 120 3.33 16.44 29.81
CA VAL A 120 2.45 15.26 29.68
C VAL A 120 3.24 14.10 29.08
N SER A 121 2.92 12.89 29.53
CA SER A 121 3.55 11.68 29.01
C SER A 121 2.54 10.54 28.92
N SER A 122 2.81 9.61 28.01
CA SER A 122 2.00 8.42 27.81
C SER A 122 2.88 7.27 27.38
N ILE A 123 2.61 6.08 27.92
CA ILE A 123 3.29 4.84 27.55
C ILE A 123 2.21 3.81 27.28
N GLY A 124 2.38 3.01 26.24
CA GLY A 124 1.37 2.00 25.93
C GLY A 124 1.79 1.07 24.82
N SER A 125 0.81 0.43 24.20
CA SER A 125 1.03 -0.53 23.13
C SER A 125 0.77 0.05 21.74
N ILE A 126 1.37 -0.59 20.75
CA ILE A 126 1.22 -0.30 19.33
C ILE A 126 0.54 -1.50 18.68
N SER A 127 -0.45 -1.23 17.84
CA SER A 127 -1.02 -2.23 16.93
C SER A 127 -1.15 -1.66 15.54
N ALA A 128 -1.03 -2.52 14.52
CA ALA A 128 -1.30 -2.15 13.14
C ALA A 128 -2.18 -3.20 12.46
N GLN A 129 -3.05 -2.74 11.57
CA GLN A 129 -3.93 -3.60 10.76
C GLN A 129 -3.92 -3.08 9.31
N PRO A 130 -4.08 -3.95 8.30
CA PRO A 130 -4.19 -3.50 6.92
C PRO A 130 -5.33 -2.49 6.78
N ALA A 131 -5.04 -1.36 6.14
CA ALA A 131 -6.06 -0.37 5.84
C ALA A 131 -7.10 -0.98 4.88
N PRO A 132 -8.39 -0.61 5.00
CA PRO A 132 -9.45 -1.15 4.15
C PRO A 132 -9.13 -0.89 2.67
N THR A 133 -9.07 -1.96 1.89
CA THR A 133 -8.86 -1.85 0.44
C THR A 133 -10.16 -1.38 -0.21
N GLN A 134 -10.08 -0.25 -0.94
CA GLN A 134 -11.15 0.11 -1.86
C GLN A 134 -11.21 -0.97 -2.95
N PRO A 135 -12.38 -1.57 -3.24
CA PRO A 135 -12.49 -2.54 -4.31
C PRO A 135 -12.08 -1.86 -5.62
N VAL A 136 -10.99 -2.33 -6.21
CA VAL A 136 -10.55 -1.85 -7.52
C VAL A 136 -11.63 -2.25 -8.52
N PRO A 137 -12.24 -1.29 -9.25
CA PRO A 137 -13.21 -1.63 -10.29
C PRO A 137 -12.56 -2.58 -11.29
N GLU A 138 -13.24 -3.68 -11.60
CA GLU A 138 -12.71 -4.64 -12.57
C GLU A 138 -12.36 -3.90 -13.88
N PRO A 139 -11.17 -4.17 -14.45
CA PRO A 139 -10.75 -3.44 -15.64
C PRO A 139 -11.76 -3.71 -16.77
N MET A 140 -12.19 -2.65 -17.46
CA MET A 140 -13.10 -2.73 -18.62
C MET A 140 -12.57 -3.63 -19.75
N THR A 141 -11.35 -4.15 -19.63
CA THR A 141 -10.78 -5.17 -20.52
C THR A 141 -11.60 -6.45 -20.54
N LEU A 142 -12.22 -6.89 -19.43
CA LEU A 142 -13.10 -8.06 -19.44
C LEU A 142 -14.39 -7.79 -20.23
N VAL A 143 -14.97 -6.60 -20.05
CA VAL A 143 -16.13 -6.15 -20.82
C VAL A 143 -15.78 -6.00 -22.29
N LEU A 144 -14.61 -5.43 -22.62
CA LEU A 144 -14.14 -5.23 -23.99
C LEU A 144 -13.78 -6.55 -24.67
N LEU A 145 -13.19 -7.50 -23.93
CA LEU A 145 -12.91 -8.86 -24.41
C LEU A 145 -14.23 -9.59 -24.71
N GLY A 146 -15.21 -9.47 -23.80
CA GLY A 146 -16.55 -10.03 -24.01
C GLY A 146 -17.25 -9.42 -25.23
N ALA A 147 -17.22 -8.09 -25.36
CA ALA A 147 -17.77 -7.38 -26.51
C ALA A 147 -17.05 -7.74 -27.82
N GLY A 148 -15.72 -7.89 -27.78
CA GLY A 148 -14.90 -8.30 -28.93
C GLY A 148 -15.23 -9.72 -29.40
N LEU A 149 -15.35 -10.67 -28.48
CA LEU A 149 -15.75 -12.05 -28.78
C LEU A 149 -17.19 -12.12 -29.33
N ALA A 150 -18.12 -11.37 -28.75
CA ALA A 150 -19.49 -11.28 -29.24
C ALA A 150 -19.55 -10.68 -30.66
N GLY A 151 -18.80 -9.60 -30.92
CA GLY A 151 -18.68 -8.98 -32.24
C GLY A 151 -18.09 -9.94 -33.28
N MET A 152 -17.06 -10.70 -32.94
CA MET A 152 -16.49 -11.73 -33.82
C MET A 152 -17.48 -12.87 -34.11
N GLY A 153 -18.25 -13.30 -33.10
CA GLY A 153 -19.32 -14.29 -33.28
C GLY A 153 -20.39 -13.84 -34.27
N ALA A 154 -20.84 -12.58 -34.15
CA ALA A 154 -21.85 -11.99 -35.04
C ALA A 154 -21.35 -11.89 -36.50
N MET A 155 -20.08 -11.53 -36.72
CA MET A 155 -19.49 -11.48 -38.07
C MET A 155 -19.40 -12.86 -38.73
N ARG A 156 -19.13 -13.92 -37.94
CA ARG A 156 -19.03 -15.29 -38.45
C ARG A 156 -20.41 -15.88 -38.80
N GLY A 157 -21.46 -15.50 -38.08
CA GLY A 157 -22.84 -15.89 -38.38
C GLY A 157 -23.35 -15.36 -39.72
N ARG A 158 -22.96 -14.13 -40.10
CA ARG A 158 -23.37 -13.52 -41.37
C ARG A 158 -22.81 -14.21 -42.63
N ARG A 159 -21.68 -14.92 -42.53
CA ARG A 159 -21.07 -15.65 -43.66
C ARG A 159 -21.76 -16.98 -44.01
N LYS A 160 -22.69 -17.46 -43.19
CA LYS A 160 -23.47 -18.69 -43.49
C LYS A 160 -24.88 -18.41 -44.04
N ALA A 161 -25.29 -17.15 -44.10
CA ALA A 161 -26.62 -16.73 -44.53
C ALA A 161 -26.63 -16.04 -45.92
N ALA A 162 -25.52 -16.10 -46.66
CA ALA A 162 -25.37 -15.58 -48.01
C ALA A 162 -24.87 -16.68 -48.95
#